data_AF-A0A9D5ILM5-F1
#
_entry.id   AF-A0A9D5ILM5-F1
#
_cell.length_a   1.000
_cell.length_b   1.000
_cell.length_c   1.000
_cell.angle_alpha   90.00
_cell.angle_beta   90.00
_cell.angle_gamma   90.00
#
_symmetry.space_group_name_H-M   'P 1'
#
loop_
_entity.id
_entity.type
_entity.pdbx_description
1 polymer ?
#
loop_
_entity_poly.entity_id
_entity_poly.type
_entity_poly.pdbx_seq_one_letter_code
_entity_poly.pdbx_strand_id
1 'polypeptide(L)'
;MNGNPCPPGGNPKCFAQHLGECEGEIEKEHPVSECVLLAVSGGKSTIFVRGRPSQKEGEVREIPIPNIVSHVLCAKHNRALTDFDAAGGKFAEGMEAMNALLGDTKASFDTFEVDGDALERWMLKVLYGAVFGGDTKLPDNAKSKGILPPIEGLRILYKGESFPPGQGLYLLPGPPGANATDELELGREPLMSADGNIAGMRFVFYGFNFVLLVANVHPDHASKLDDWMYRPKGITIRGCNKLLRFKWKTGAYSDTHLVTWEGLFDLEGNRIPREEKRG
;
A
#
# COMPACT_ATOMS: atom_id res chain seq x y z
N MET A 1 -20.54 11.80 18.94
CA MET A 1 -19.72 10.58 18.83
C MET A 1 -20.00 9.73 20.05
N ASN A 2 -20.97 8.82 19.95
CA ASN A 2 -21.18 7.79 20.98
C ASN A 2 -20.14 6.70 20.71
N GLY A 3 -18.93 6.89 21.23
CA GLY A 3 -17.88 5.89 21.13
C GLY A 3 -18.31 4.68 21.95
N ASN A 4 -18.51 3.53 21.31
CA ASN A 4 -18.67 2.28 22.03
C ASN A 4 -17.50 2.15 23.02
N PRO A 5 -17.77 1.86 24.31
CA PRO A 5 -16.70 1.72 25.28
C PRO A 5 -15.74 0.63 24.82
N CYS A 6 -14.44 0.88 24.96
CA CYS A 6 -13.41 -0.11 24.70
C CYS A 6 -13.75 -1.40 25.48
N PRO A 7 -13.77 -2.58 24.84
CA PRO A 7 -14.14 -3.80 25.52
C PRO A 7 -13.12 -4.14 26.62
N PRO A 8 -13.49 -4.95 27.61
CA PRO A 8 -12.54 -5.52 28.57
C PRO A 8 -11.35 -6.16 27.84
N GLY A 9 -10.13 -5.90 28.32
CA GLY A 9 -8.90 -6.38 27.66
C GLY A 9 -8.49 -5.60 26.40
N GLY A 10 -9.27 -4.61 25.96
CA GLY A 10 -8.86 -3.68 24.90
C GLY A 10 -8.05 -2.50 25.44
N ASN A 11 -7.25 -1.87 24.58
CA ASN A 11 -6.57 -0.60 24.86
C ASN A 11 -7.09 0.48 23.90
N PRO A 12 -7.64 1.61 24.36
CA PRO A 12 -8.28 2.61 23.50
C PRO A 12 -7.33 3.27 22.49
N LYS A 13 -6.01 3.15 22.68
CA LYS A 13 -4.99 3.64 21.73
C LYS A 13 -4.58 2.59 20.70
N CYS A 14 -5.11 1.37 20.78
CA CYS A 14 -4.87 0.31 19.80
C CYS A 14 -6.03 0.27 18.79
N PHE A 15 -5.75 0.31 17.49
CA PHE A 15 -6.81 0.17 16.49
C PHE A 15 -7.49 -1.21 16.55
N ALA A 16 -6.79 -2.22 17.07
CA ALA A 16 -7.29 -3.58 17.24
C ALA A 16 -8.02 -3.79 18.59
N GLN A 17 -8.37 -2.72 19.31
CA GLN A 17 -8.98 -2.81 20.64
C GLN A 17 -10.26 -3.64 20.71
N HIS A 18 -11.04 -3.72 19.63
CA HIS A 18 -12.27 -4.50 19.57
C HIS A 18 -12.04 -6.02 19.66
N LEU A 19 -10.81 -6.50 19.49
CA LEU A 19 -10.48 -7.90 19.73
C LEU A 19 -10.45 -8.26 21.22
N GLY A 20 -10.39 -7.27 22.13
CA GLY A 20 -10.39 -7.51 23.58
C GLY A 20 -9.15 -8.25 24.11
N GLU A 21 -8.07 -8.26 23.34
CA GLU A 21 -6.89 -9.08 23.58
C GLU A 21 -5.59 -8.24 23.61
N CYS A 22 -5.68 -6.95 23.91
CA CYS A 22 -4.52 -6.06 23.98
C CYS A 22 -3.60 -6.42 25.15
N GLU A 23 -2.29 -6.43 24.90
CA GLU A 23 -1.27 -6.71 25.93
C GLU A 23 -0.01 -5.89 25.64
N GLY A 24 0.67 -5.48 26.73
CA GLY A 24 1.86 -4.64 26.68
C GLY A 24 1.58 -3.16 26.42
N GLU A 25 2.65 -2.38 26.35
CA GLU A 25 2.59 -0.94 26.10
C GLU A 25 2.19 -0.62 24.66
N ILE A 26 1.78 0.62 24.42
CA ILE A 26 1.57 1.14 23.06
C ILE A 26 2.93 1.40 22.43
N GLU A 27 3.20 0.73 21.32
CA GLU A 27 4.48 0.84 20.62
C GLU A 27 4.48 2.01 19.63
N LYS A 28 5.70 2.41 19.27
CA LYS A 28 5.97 3.40 18.25
C LYS A 28 6.09 2.67 16.91
N GLU A 29 4.99 2.59 16.16
CA GLU A 29 4.92 1.81 14.93
C GLU A 29 4.80 2.70 13.69
N HIS A 30 5.54 2.41 12.63
CA HIS A 30 5.37 3.10 11.36
C HIS A 30 4.09 2.60 10.67
N PRO A 31 3.12 3.48 10.30
CA PRO A 31 1.93 3.04 9.58
C PRO A 31 2.26 2.27 8.30
N VAL A 32 3.31 2.72 7.61
CA VAL A 32 3.99 2.01 6.52
C VAL A 32 5.30 1.48 7.10
N SER A 33 5.57 0.19 6.96
CA SER A 33 6.75 -0.45 7.55
C SER A 33 8.05 0.25 7.17
N GLU A 34 8.98 0.33 8.11
CA GLU A 34 10.28 1.01 7.92
C GLU A 34 11.06 0.47 6.72
N CYS A 35 11.05 -0.85 6.50
CA CYS A 35 11.69 -1.47 5.33
C CYS A 35 11.13 -0.96 3.99
N VAL A 36 9.81 -0.74 3.91
CA VAL A 36 9.17 -0.18 2.72
C VAL A 36 9.57 1.29 2.54
N LEU A 37 9.59 2.06 3.63
CA LEU A 37 10.02 3.46 3.59
C LEU A 37 11.48 3.61 3.14
N LEU A 38 12.36 2.71 3.57
CA LEU A 38 13.76 2.66 3.14
C LEU A 38 13.91 2.26 1.66
N ALA A 39 13.12 1.30 1.19
CA ALA A 39 13.14 0.91 -0.22
C ALA A 39 12.73 2.08 -1.13
N VAL A 40 11.60 2.74 -0.84
CA VAL A 40 11.12 3.88 -1.63
C VAL A 40 11.95 5.15 -1.44
N SER A 41 12.83 5.22 -0.44
CA SER A 41 13.77 6.34 -0.28
C SER A 41 15.09 6.13 -1.05
N GLY A 42 15.27 4.98 -1.69
CA GLY A 42 16.56 4.56 -2.26
C GLY A 42 17.62 4.34 -1.18
N GLY A 43 17.21 3.85 0.00
CA GLY A 43 18.09 3.57 1.14
C GLY A 43 18.46 4.79 1.99
N LYS A 44 17.86 5.96 1.72
CA LYS A 44 18.06 7.18 2.53
C LYS A 44 17.28 7.10 3.84
N SER A 45 17.81 7.73 4.89
CA SER A 45 17.16 7.81 6.21
C SER A 45 16.04 8.86 6.29
N THR A 46 15.79 9.60 5.21
CA THR A 46 14.74 10.61 5.07
C THR A 46 13.87 10.34 3.84
N ILE A 47 12.61 10.79 3.90
CA ILE A 47 11.70 10.78 2.75
C ILE A 47 10.98 12.11 2.61
N PHE A 48 10.59 12.43 1.38
CA PHE A 48 9.71 13.55 1.09
C PHE A 48 8.26 13.12 1.24
N VAL A 49 7.49 13.94 1.93
CA VAL A 49 6.09 13.69 2.25
C VAL A 49 5.27 14.90 1.81
N ARG A 50 4.15 14.62 1.14
CA ARG A 50 3.14 15.61 0.73
C ARG A 50 1.75 15.12 1.07
N GLY A 51 0.78 16.04 1.10
CA GLY A 51 -0.64 15.70 1.16
C GLY A 51 -1.18 15.22 2.52
N ARG A 52 -0.38 15.26 3.61
CA ARG A 52 -0.89 14.88 4.94
C ARG A 52 -1.95 15.85 5.44
N PRO A 53 -2.90 15.42 6.30
CA PRO A 53 -3.90 16.30 6.89
C PRO A 53 -3.33 17.53 7.62
N SER A 54 -2.12 17.42 8.16
CA SER A 54 -1.43 18.50 8.88
C SER A 54 -0.53 19.38 8.00
N GLN A 55 -0.41 19.08 6.70
CA GLN A 55 0.38 19.86 5.75
C GLN A 55 -0.50 20.89 5.03
N LYS A 56 0.10 22.03 4.71
CA LYS A 56 -0.54 23.01 3.81
C LYS A 56 -0.62 22.42 2.40
N GLU A 57 -1.59 22.89 1.63
CA GLU A 57 -1.73 22.48 0.24
C GLU A 57 -0.45 22.79 -0.55
N GLY A 58 0.01 21.85 -1.38
CA GLY A 58 1.28 21.95 -2.12
C GLY A 58 2.56 21.83 -1.29
N GLU A 59 2.48 21.68 0.04
CA GLU A 59 3.66 21.58 0.91
C GLU A 59 4.33 20.20 0.79
N VAL A 60 5.65 20.23 0.53
CA VAL A 60 6.53 19.06 0.59
C VAL A 60 7.46 19.20 1.79
N ARG A 61 7.52 18.18 2.65
CA ARG A 61 8.43 18.14 3.79
C ARG A 61 9.34 16.92 3.71
N GLU A 62 10.62 17.13 3.97
CA GLU A 62 11.55 16.04 4.24
C GLU A 62 11.43 15.62 5.70
N ILE A 63 11.19 14.34 5.95
CA ILE A 63 10.99 13.79 7.29
C ILE A 63 11.93 12.59 7.48
N PRO A 64 12.69 12.51 8.59
CA PRO A 64 13.42 11.30 8.95
C PRO A 64 12.46 10.12 9.10
N ILE A 65 12.79 8.97 8.52
CA ILE A 65 11.97 7.75 8.59
C ILE A 65 11.58 7.41 10.05
N PRO A 66 12.48 7.47 11.05
CA PRO A 66 12.13 7.19 12.46
C PRO A 66 11.07 8.13 13.06
N ASN A 67 10.73 9.23 12.38
CA ASN A 67 9.70 10.18 12.79
C ASN A 67 8.35 9.92 12.09
N ILE A 68 8.28 8.95 11.18
CA ILE A 68 7.05 8.55 10.46
C ILE A 68 6.33 7.45 11.23
N VAL A 69 5.98 7.79 12.46
CA VAL A 69 5.47 6.82 13.42
C VAL A 69 4.08 7.19 13.92
N SER A 70 3.41 6.18 14.46
CA SER A 70 2.07 6.23 14.98
C SER A 70 2.00 5.39 16.26
N HIS A 71 1.27 5.88 17.25
CA HIS A 71 1.07 5.20 18.53
C HIS A 71 -0.30 4.52 18.52
N VAL A 72 -0.46 3.54 17.62
CA VAL A 72 -1.77 2.97 17.23
C VAL A 72 -1.91 1.48 17.49
N LEU A 73 -0.89 0.84 18.07
CA LEU A 73 -0.85 -0.60 18.36
C LEU A 73 -0.22 -0.86 19.72
N CYS A 74 -0.71 -1.87 20.44
CA CYS A 74 -0.01 -2.43 21.59
C CYS A 74 1.03 -3.46 21.16
N ALA A 75 2.01 -3.74 22.01
CA ALA A 75 3.12 -4.65 21.72
C ALA A 75 2.69 -6.01 21.17
N LYS A 76 1.63 -6.62 21.73
CA LYS A 76 1.12 -7.91 21.24
C LYS A 76 0.57 -7.82 19.81
N HIS A 77 -0.29 -6.85 19.54
CA HIS A 77 -0.88 -6.69 18.20
C HIS A 77 0.14 -6.19 17.19
N ASN A 78 1.19 -5.48 17.61
CA ASN A 78 2.24 -5.07 16.69
C ASN A 78 3.11 -6.27 16.25
N ARG A 79 3.56 -7.09 17.22
CA ARG A 79 4.33 -8.32 16.94
C ARG A 79 3.61 -9.29 16.00
N ALA A 80 2.27 -9.36 16.10
CA ALA A 80 1.49 -10.24 15.25
C ALA A 80 1.48 -9.83 13.76
N LEU A 81 2.01 -8.65 13.41
CA LEU A 81 2.04 -8.13 12.03
C LEU A 81 3.41 -8.26 11.37
N THR A 82 4.44 -8.72 12.09
CA THR A 82 5.84 -8.77 11.59
C THR A 82 5.97 -9.53 10.27
N ASP A 83 5.24 -10.65 10.11
CA ASP A 83 5.29 -11.42 8.87
C ASP A 83 4.68 -10.66 7.67
N PHE A 84 3.65 -9.84 7.91
CA PHE A 84 3.07 -8.99 6.88
C PHE A 84 3.99 -7.82 6.55
N ASP A 85 4.68 -7.24 7.53
CA ASP A 85 5.72 -6.23 7.30
C ASP A 85 6.86 -6.76 6.43
N ALA A 86 7.27 -8.01 6.64
CA ALA A 86 8.26 -8.67 5.79
C ALA A 86 7.75 -8.85 4.34
N ALA A 87 6.47 -9.17 4.15
CA ALA A 87 5.87 -9.27 2.81
C ALA A 87 5.82 -7.89 2.10
N GLY A 88 5.46 -6.83 2.83
CA GLY A 88 5.51 -5.45 2.33
C GLY A 88 6.93 -5.04 1.92
N GLY A 89 7.93 -5.37 2.74
CA GLY A 89 9.36 -5.13 2.44
C GLY A 89 9.81 -5.81 1.16
N LYS A 90 9.58 -7.13 1.03
CA LYS A 90 9.91 -7.90 -0.19
C LYS A 90 9.24 -7.34 -1.44
N PHE A 91 7.98 -6.91 -1.31
CA PHE A 91 7.27 -6.27 -2.40
C PHE A 91 7.96 -4.97 -2.83
N ALA A 92 8.29 -4.09 -1.88
CA ALA A 92 8.95 -2.83 -2.18
C ALA A 92 10.35 -3.04 -2.79
N GLU A 93 11.13 -4.00 -2.30
CA GLU A 93 12.41 -4.40 -2.87
C GLU A 93 12.28 -4.88 -4.32
N GLY A 94 11.29 -5.74 -4.60
CA GLY A 94 11.05 -6.23 -5.96
C GLY A 94 10.62 -5.13 -6.92
N MET A 95 9.79 -4.19 -6.45
CA MET A 95 9.38 -3.02 -7.23
C MET A 95 10.57 -2.08 -7.51
N GLU A 96 11.42 -1.82 -6.52
CA GLU A 96 12.64 -1.02 -6.69
C GLU A 96 13.61 -1.71 -7.67
N ALA A 97 13.80 -3.02 -7.56
CA ALA A 97 14.67 -3.76 -8.48
C ALA A 97 14.16 -3.72 -9.92
N MET A 98 12.84 -3.81 -10.12
CA MET A 98 12.22 -3.64 -11.43
C MET A 98 12.44 -2.23 -11.98
N ASN A 99 12.32 -1.20 -11.13
CA ASN A 99 12.52 0.21 -11.48
C ASN A 99 14.01 0.55 -11.78
N ALA A 100 14.94 -0.01 -11.02
CA ALA A 100 16.37 0.21 -11.19
C ALA A 100 16.89 -0.34 -12.52
N LEU A 101 16.35 -1.48 -12.97
CA LEU A 101 16.80 -2.21 -14.17
C LEU A 101 15.97 -1.93 -15.42
N LEU A 102 15.14 -0.88 -15.40
CA LEU A 102 14.39 -0.44 -16.57
C LEU A 102 15.33 -0.15 -17.75
N GLY A 103 15.10 -0.83 -18.87
CA GLY A 103 15.89 -0.68 -20.09
C GLY A 103 17.17 -1.51 -20.12
N ASP A 104 17.57 -2.12 -19.01
CA ASP A 104 18.73 -3.01 -18.99
C ASP A 104 18.34 -4.43 -19.43
N THR A 105 18.28 -4.60 -20.75
CA THR A 105 17.98 -5.89 -21.41
C THR A 105 19.09 -6.93 -21.23
N LYS A 106 20.26 -6.54 -20.73
CA LYS A 106 21.41 -7.43 -20.47
C LYS A 106 21.38 -8.04 -19.06
N ALA A 107 20.55 -7.50 -18.17
CA ALA A 107 20.38 -8.06 -16.83
C ALA A 107 19.86 -9.50 -16.89
N SER A 108 20.31 -10.37 -15.97
CA SER A 108 19.82 -11.74 -15.88
C SER A 108 18.34 -11.79 -15.50
N PHE A 109 17.63 -12.77 -16.07
CA PHE A 109 16.25 -13.02 -15.67
C PHE A 109 16.18 -13.42 -14.20
N ASP A 110 15.31 -12.75 -13.44
CA ASP A 110 15.13 -13.02 -12.02
C ASP A 110 13.69 -12.82 -11.59
N THR A 111 13.26 -13.59 -10.59
CA THR A 111 11.90 -13.58 -10.06
C THR A 111 11.89 -13.22 -8.59
N PHE A 112 11.23 -12.12 -8.26
CA PHE A 112 10.93 -11.73 -6.89
C PHE A 112 9.62 -12.37 -6.45
N GLU A 113 9.69 -13.35 -5.56
CA GLU A 113 8.50 -14.03 -5.04
C GLU A 113 7.97 -13.33 -3.78
N VAL A 114 6.72 -12.88 -3.85
CA VAL A 114 6.00 -12.22 -2.76
C VAL A 114 4.79 -13.06 -2.37
N ASP A 115 4.57 -13.27 -1.07
CA ASP A 115 3.33 -13.85 -0.58
C ASP A 115 2.20 -12.80 -0.74
N GLY A 116 1.28 -13.07 -1.68
CA GLY A 116 0.19 -12.17 -2.03
C GLY A 116 -0.82 -12.02 -0.88
N ASP A 117 -1.12 -13.11 -0.17
CA ASP A 117 -2.04 -13.11 0.98
C ASP A 117 -1.46 -12.30 2.15
N ALA A 118 -0.15 -12.37 2.35
CA ALA A 118 0.54 -11.54 3.35
C ALA A 118 0.62 -10.07 2.90
N LEU A 119 0.83 -9.80 1.60
CA LEU A 119 0.87 -8.45 1.06
C LEU A 119 -0.48 -7.72 1.17
N GLU A 120 -1.60 -8.38 0.89
CA GLU A 120 -2.93 -7.76 1.07
C GLU A 120 -3.22 -7.44 2.55
N ARG A 121 -2.73 -8.27 3.49
CA ARG A 121 -2.82 -8.01 4.94
C ARG A 121 -1.90 -6.88 5.38
N TRP A 122 -0.74 -6.77 4.77
CA TRP A 122 0.14 -5.62 4.97
C TRP A 122 -0.54 -4.32 4.53
N MET A 123 -1.13 -4.29 3.33
CA MET A 123 -1.89 -3.11 2.87
C MET A 123 -3.06 -2.79 3.81
N LEU A 124 -3.73 -3.81 4.35
CA LEU A 124 -4.82 -3.66 5.32
C LEU A 124 -4.34 -3.04 6.64
N LYS A 125 -3.18 -3.47 7.15
CA LYS A 125 -2.49 -2.81 8.28
C LYS A 125 -2.28 -1.34 7.98
N VAL A 126 -1.70 -1.01 6.82
CA VAL A 126 -1.38 0.38 6.46
C VAL A 126 -2.64 1.25 6.44
N LEU A 127 -3.72 0.74 5.82
CA LEU A 127 -5.02 1.40 5.81
C LEU A 127 -5.51 1.70 7.24
N TYR A 128 -5.58 0.68 8.11
CA TYR A 128 -6.11 0.84 9.46
C TYR A 128 -5.24 1.71 10.36
N GLY A 129 -3.92 1.52 10.33
CA GLY A 129 -2.98 2.35 11.09
C GLY A 129 -3.06 3.82 10.68
N ALA A 130 -3.16 4.08 9.37
CA ALA A 130 -3.27 5.44 8.85
C ALA A 130 -4.58 6.13 9.19
N VAL A 131 -5.71 5.43 9.02
CA VAL A 131 -7.03 5.98 9.32
C VAL A 131 -7.13 6.25 10.82
N PHE A 132 -6.91 5.22 11.66
CA PHE A 132 -7.00 5.37 13.11
C PHE A 132 -6.00 6.40 13.67
N GLY A 133 -4.78 6.44 13.10
CA GLY A 133 -3.73 7.40 13.48
C GLY A 133 -4.02 8.85 13.05
N GLY A 134 -4.97 9.08 12.15
CA GLY A 134 -5.29 10.41 11.63
C GLY A 134 -4.38 10.87 10.48
N ASP A 135 -3.70 9.95 9.81
CA ASP A 135 -2.81 10.23 8.67
C ASP A 135 -3.54 10.03 7.33
N THR A 136 -4.85 10.23 7.30
CA THR A 136 -5.68 10.08 6.09
C THR A 136 -6.66 11.25 6.00
N LYS A 137 -6.63 11.98 4.88
CA LYS A 137 -7.63 13.02 4.58
C LYS A 137 -8.91 12.32 4.12
N LEU A 138 -10.03 12.61 4.75
CA LEU A 138 -11.35 12.15 4.33
C LEU A 138 -12.09 13.28 3.59
N PRO A 139 -13.15 12.97 2.83
CA PRO A 139 -14.01 13.98 2.21
C PRO A 139 -14.47 15.04 3.22
N ASP A 140 -14.74 16.25 2.71
CA ASP A 140 -15.24 17.40 3.48
C ASP A 140 -14.36 17.79 4.68
N ASN A 141 -13.06 17.47 4.62
CA ASN A 141 -12.09 17.65 5.71
C ASN A 141 -12.46 16.91 7.01
N ALA A 142 -13.23 15.82 6.90
CA ALA A 142 -13.52 14.98 8.05
C ALA A 142 -12.22 14.39 8.65
N LYS A 143 -12.18 14.26 9.98
CA LYS A 143 -11.02 13.72 10.70
C LYS A 143 -11.10 12.20 10.72
N SER A 144 -10.03 11.54 10.28
CA SER A 144 -9.90 10.08 10.35
C SER A 144 -9.48 9.57 11.74
N LYS A 145 -8.81 10.41 12.54
CA LYS A 145 -8.23 10.01 13.83
C LYS A 145 -9.26 9.35 14.74
N GLY A 146 -8.94 8.14 15.20
CA GLY A 146 -9.77 7.35 16.11
C GLY A 146 -10.91 6.60 15.44
N ILE A 147 -11.10 6.70 14.10
CA ILE A 147 -12.03 5.82 13.39
C ILE A 147 -11.53 4.39 13.51
N LEU A 148 -12.37 3.54 14.08
CA LEU A 148 -12.05 2.15 14.37
C LEU A 148 -12.22 1.27 13.14
N PRO A 149 -11.29 0.34 12.87
CA PRO A 149 -11.49 -0.69 11.87
C PRO A 149 -12.72 -1.55 12.16
N PRO A 150 -13.42 -2.04 11.12
CA PRO A 150 -14.47 -3.03 11.27
C PRO A 150 -13.91 -4.34 11.83
N ILE A 151 -14.71 -5.07 12.63
CA ILE A 151 -14.25 -6.27 13.33
C ILE A 151 -13.88 -7.40 12.36
N GLU A 152 -14.55 -7.48 11.22
CA GLU A 152 -14.28 -8.40 10.12
C GLU A 152 -12.86 -8.18 9.57
N GLY A 153 -12.49 -6.92 9.40
CA GLY A 153 -11.14 -6.52 9.00
C GLY A 153 -10.07 -6.92 10.00
N LEU A 154 -10.35 -6.76 11.30
CA LEU A 154 -9.44 -7.19 12.36
C LEU A 154 -9.28 -8.70 12.40
N ARG A 155 -10.34 -9.47 12.10
CA ARG A 155 -10.26 -10.92 12.01
C ARG A 155 -9.46 -11.41 10.81
N ILE A 156 -9.55 -10.73 9.66
CA ILE A 156 -8.68 -10.99 8.51
C ILE A 156 -7.20 -10.79 8.88
N LEU A 157 -6.91 -9.72 9.61
CA LEU A 157 -5.56 -9.34 9.97
C LEU A 157 -4.97 -10.24 11.08
N TYR A 158 -5.73 -10.55 12.13
CA TYR A 158 -5.21 -11.20 13.34
C TYR A 158 -5.69 -12.63 13.58
N LYS A 159 -6.79 -13.05 12.95
CA LYS A 159 -7.41 -14.38 13.16
C LYS A 159 -7.30 -15.27 11.92
N GLY A 160 -6.62 -14.80 10.87
CA GLY A 160 -6.36 -15.58 9.66
C GLY A 160 -7.59 -15.78 8.77
N GLU A 161 -8.67 -15.02 8.98
CA GLU A 161 -9.82 -15.05 8.08
C GLU A 161 -9.44 -14.57 6.67
N SER A 162 -10.12 -15.09 5.66
CA SER A 162 -9.94 -14.68 4.26
C SER A 162 -10.71 -13.41 3.97
N PHE A 163 -10.23 -12.60 3.01
CA PHE A 163 -11.05 -11.55 2.43
C PHE A 163 -12.31 -12.15 1.79
N PRO A 164 -13.47 -11.49 1.92
CA PRO A 164 -14.67 -11.85 1.17
C PRO A 164 -14.40 -11.86 -0.36
N PRO A 165 -15.18 -12.61 -1.15
CA PRO A 165 -15.08 -12.58 -2.60
C PRO A 165 -15.21 -11.15 -3.15
N GLY A 166 -14.32 -10.77 -4.08
CA GLY A 166 -14.28 -9.41 -4.64
C GLY A 166 -13.66 -8.35 -3.72
N GLN A 167 -13.11 -8.74 -2.58
CA GLN A 167 -12.32 -7.88 -1.70
C GLN A 167 -10.87 -8.35 -1.63
N GLY A 168 -9.96 -7.45 -1.30
CA GLY A 168 -8.52 -7.69 -1.29
C GLY A 168 -7.79 -6.86 -2.34
N LEU A 169 -6.67 -7.38 -2.84
CA LEU A 169 -5.76 -6.65 -3.72
C LEU A 169 -6.20 -6.66 -5.18
N TYR A 170 -6.17 -5.46 -5.78
CA TYR A 170 -6.31 -5.21 -7.20
C TYR A 170 -5.09 -4.47 -7.72
N LEU A 171 -4.69 -4.78 -8.96
CA LEU A 171 -3.79 -3.96 -9.76
C LEU A 171 -4.63 -3.22 -10.80
N LEU A 172 -4.36 -1.93 -10.98
CA LEU A 172 -4.98 -1.10 -12.00
C LEU A 172 -4.01 -1.04 -13.19
N PRO A 173 -4.27 -1.82 -14.26
CA PRO A 173 -3.52 -1.71 -15.49
C PRO A 173 -3.97 -0.40 -16.14
N GLY A 174 -3.31 0.72 -15.84
CA GLY A 174 -3.70 1.97 -16.49
C GLY A 174 -3.47 1.91 -18.02
N PRO A 175 -3.79 2.98 -18.76
CA PRO A 175 -3.82 2.91 -20.22
C PRO A 175 -2.45 2.53 -20.79
N PRO A 176 -2.40 1.89 -21.98
CA PRO A 176 -1.14 1.61 -22.67
C PRO A 176 -0.26 2.86 -22.75
N GLY A 177 1.01 2.73 -22.36
CA GLY A 177 1.97 3.84 -22.30
C GLY A 177 1.88 4.69 -21.03
N ALA A 178 0.81 4.57 -20.24
CA ALA A 178 0.77 5.10 -18.88
C ALA A 178 1.32 4.08 -17.89
N ASN A 179 1.81 4.61 -16.77
CA ASN A 179 2.36 3.87 -15.63
C ASN A 179 3.75 3.30 -15.90
N ALA A 180 4.74 4.16 -15.78
CA ALA A 180 5.32 4.32 -14.46
C ALA A 180 6.12 5.62 -14.41
N THR A 181 6.27 6.15 -13.19
CA THR A 181 7.05 7.36 -12.95
C THR A 181 8.44 6.93 -12.50
N ASP A 182 9.48 7.66 -12.92
CA ASP A 182 10.81 7.53 -12.32
C ASP A 182 10.85 8.13 -10.89
N GLU A 183 9.71 8.64 -10.40
CA GLU A 183 9.57 9.15 -9.05
C GLU A 183 9.42 7.99 -8.08
N LEU A 184 10.34 7.91 -7.11
CA LEU A 184 10.22 6.99 -5.98
C LEU A 184 9.07 7.52 -5.08
N GLU A 185 7.84 7.14 -5.42
CA GLU A 185 6.64 7.61 -4.75
C GLU A 185 5.89 6.45 -4.10
N LEU A 186 5.54 6.64 -2.83
CA LEU A 186 4.49 5.91 -2.14
C LEU A 186 3.27 6.83 -1.93
N GLY A 187 2.27 6.69 -2.80
CA GLY A 187 1.00 7.41 -2.70
C GLY A 187 -0.04 6.59 -1.94
N ARG A 188 -0.93 7.26 -1.19
CA ARG A 188 -2.04 6.62 -0.45
C ARG A 188 -3.29 7.49 -0.49
N GLU A 189 -4.38 6.96 -1.00
CA GLU A 189 -5.65 7.68 -1.12
C GLU A 189 -6.80 6.77 -0.66
N PRO A 190 -7.65 7.20 0.29
CA PRO A 190 -8.80 6.40 0.71
C PRO A 190 -9.84 6.32 -0.42
N LEU A 191 -10.47 5.15 -0.53
CA LEU A 191 -11.65 4.96 -1.37
C LEU A 191 -12.89 4.97 -0.48
N MET A 192 -13.97 5.55 -0.99
CA MET A 192 -15.23 5.68 -0.26
C MET A 192 -16.29 4.73 -0.83
N SER A 193 -17.18 4.24 0.03
CA SER A 193 -18.37 3.48 -0.34
C SER A 193 -19.51 4.41 -0.76
N ALA A 194 -20.58 3.84 -1.32
CA ALA A 194 -21.83 4.54 -1.61
C ALA A 194 -22.36 5.34 -0.41
N ASP A 195 -22.23 4.76 0.78
CA ASP A 195 -22.74 5.31 2.04
C ASP A 195 -21.75 6.26 2.74
N GLY A 196 -20.65 6.64 2.07
CA GLY A 196 -19.64 7.53 2.63
C GLY A 196 -18.71 6.90 3.67
N ASN A 197 -18.66 5.57 3.76
CA ASN A 197 -17.69 4.84 4.59
C ASN A 197 -16.39 4.57 3.84
N ILE A 198 -15.32 4.25 4.54
CA ILE A 198 -14.05 3.88 3.88
C ILE A 198 -14.22 2.47 3.28
N ALA A 199 -14.13 2.38 1.96
CA ALA A 199 -14.24 1.13 1.19
C ALA A 199 -12.89 0.50 0.85
N GLY A 200 -11.79 1.25 0.99
CA GLY A 200 -10.46 0.79 0.61
C GLY A 200 -9.40 1.86 0.62
N MET A 201 -8.25 1.54 0.02
CA MET A 201 -7.15 2.48 -0.19
C MET A 201 -6.45 2.17 -1.52
N ARG A 202 -6.22 3.22 -2.31
CA ARG A 202 -5.30 3.18 -3.45
C ARG A 202 -3.89 3.40 -2.94
N PHE A 203 -2.97 2.56 -3.39
CA PHE A 203 -1.54 2.66 -3.17
C PHE A 203 -0.85 2.90 -4.50
N VAL A 204 0.08 3.85 -4.53
CA VAL A 204 0.91 4.11 -5.70
C VAL A 204 2.33 3.71 -5.35
N PHE A 205 2.97 2.87 -6.16
CA PHE A 205 4.39 2.49 -6.03
C PHE A 205 5.07 2.69 -7.37
N TYR A 206 5.99 3.65 -7.49
CA TYR A 206 6.70 3.93 -8.76
C TYR A 206 5.74 4.13 -9.95
N GLY A 207 4.60 4.78 -9.71
CA GLY A 207 3.53 4.96 -10.70
C GLY A 207 2.61 3.75 -10.92
N PHE A 208 2.89 2.58 -10.34
CA PHE A 208 1.99 1.44 -10.35
C PHE A 208 0.86 1.63 -9.35
N ASN A 209 -0.36 1.34 -9.80
CA ASN A 209 -1.57 1.59 -9.05
C ASN A 209 -2.13 0.30 -8.48
N PHE A 210 -2.10 0.17 -7.17
CA PHE A 210 -2.72 -0.92 -6.45
C PHE A 210 -3.91 -0.41 -5.67
N VAL A 211 -4.93 -1.23 -5.54
CA VAL A 211 -6.09 -0.91 -4.71
C VAL A 211 -6.35 -2.07 -3.77
N LEU A 212 -6.47 -1.76 -2.48
CA LEU A 212 -7.05 -2.68 -1.51
C LEU A 212 -8.52 -2.34 -1.32
N LEU A 213 -9.41 -3.27 -1.61
CA LEU A 213 -10.85 -3.16 -1.31
C LEU A 213 -11.21 -3.96 -0.06
N VAL A 214 -11.99 -3.34 0.83
CA VAL A 214 -12.47 -3.92 2.09
C VAL A 214 -14.00 -3.82 2.25
N ALA A 215 -14.65 -3.16 1.30
CA ALA A 215 -16.10 -3.08 1.19
C ALA A 215 -16.49 -2.79 -0.25
N ASN A 216 -17.79 -2.78 -0.53
CA ASN A 216 -18.31 -2.31 -1.80
C ASN A 216 -17.96 -0.82 -1.99
N VAL A 217 -17.40 -0.48 -3.14
CA VAL A 217 -17.02 0.89 -3.50
C VAL A 217 -18.23 1.69 -3.98
N HIS A 218 -18.13 3.02 -3.90
CA HIS A 218 -19.13 3.93 -4.48
C HIS A 218 -19.35 3.63 -5.98
N PRO A 219 -20.57 3.79 -6.53
CA PRO A 219 -20.87 3.53 -7.95
C PRO A 219 -19.92 4.20 -8.95
N ASP A 220 -19.42 5.40 -8.63
CA ASP A 220 -18.43 6.13 -9.44
C ASP A 220 -17.08 5.40 -9.60
N HIS A 221 -16.82 4.42 -8.74
CA HIS A 221 -15.68 3.51 -8.82
C HIS A 221 -16.08 2.11 -9.33
N ALA A 222 -17.35 1.73 -9.24
CA ALA A 222 -17.82 0.38 -9.55
C ALA A 222 -17.65 0.00 -11.02
N SER A 223 -17.97 0.91 -11.94
CA SER A 223 -17.77 0.69 -13.39
C SER A 223 -16.31 0.54 -13.80
N LYS A 224 -15.37 0.90 -12.92
CA LYS A 224 -13.93 0.77 -13.16
C LYS A 224 -13.39 -0.60 -12.74
N LEU A 225 -14.12 -1.33 -11.88
CA LEU A 225 -13.65 -2.61 -11.33
C LEU A 225 -13.47 -3.70 -12.40
N ASP A 226 -14.27 -3.65 -13.47
CA ASP A 226 -14.22 -4.64 -14.56
C ASP A 226 -12.86 -4.66 -15.27
N ASP A 227 -12.15 -3.52 -15.30
CA ASP A 227 -10.81 -3.40 -15.89
C ASP A 227 -9.69 -3.64 -14.87
N TRP A 228 -10.01 -3.87 -13.59
CA TRP A 228 -9.01 -4.04 -12.54
C TRP A 228 -8.65 -5.51 -12.36
N MET A 229 -7.35 -5.78 -12.27
CA MET A 229 -6.83 -7.13 -12.12
C MET A 229 -6.88 -7.56 -10.65
N TYR A 230 -7.92 -8.30 -10.28
CA TYR A 230 -8.03 -8.89 -8.95
C TYR A 230 -6.95 -9.96 -8.74
N ARG A 231 -6.18 -9.84 -7.64
CA ARG A 231 -5.11 -10.79 -7.23
C ARG A 231 -4.28 -11.30 -8.42
N PRO A 232 -3.51 -10.41 -9.07
CA PRO A 232 -2.76 -10.77 -10.26
C PRO A 232 -1.68 -11.81 -9.93
N LYS A 233 -1.30 -12.62 -10.92
CA LYS A 233 -0.20 -13.60 -10.78
C LYS A 233 1.16 -12.93 -10.62
N GLY A 234 1.32 -11.74 -11.17
CA GLY A 234 2.55 -11.00 -11.10
C GLY A 234 2.53 -9.74 -11.96
N ILE A 235 3.66 -9.06 -11.97
CA ILE A 235 3.92 -7.87 -12.77
C ILE A 235 5.28 -8.04 -13.42
N THR A 236 5.36 -7.68 -14.70
CA THR A 236 6.62 -7.56 -15.42
C THR A 236 6.57 -6.34 -16.32
N ILE A 237 7.75 -5.86 -16.71
CA ILE A 237 7.90 -4.66 -17.53
C ILE A 237 8.54 -5.09 -18.84
N ARG A 238 8.00 -4.63 -19.97
CA ARG A 238 8.60 -4.89 -21.29
C ARG A 238 10.03 -4.36 -21.31
N GLY A 239 10.98 -5.22 -21.69
CA GLY A 239 12.41 -4.87 -21.71
C GLY A 239 13.10 -4.96 -20.35
N CYS A 240 12.39 -5.35 -19.28
CA CYS A 240 12.97 -5.68 -17.99
C CYS A 240 12.97 -7.19 -17.81
N ASN A 241 14.14 -7.79 -17.54
CA ASN A 241 14.24 -9.22 -17.26
C ASN A 241 13.85 -9.56 -15.81
N LYS A 242 12.95 -8.79 -15.19
CA LYS A 242 12.48 -9.05 -13.83
C LYS A 242 10.98 -9.37 -13.81
N LEU A 243 10.62 -10.32 -12.95
CA LEU A 243 9.24 -10.69 -12.68
C LEU A 243 8.99 -10.55 -11.18
N LEU A 244 8.03 -9.70 -10.81
CA LEU A 244 7.43 -9.75 -9.48
C LEU A 244 6.29 -10.75 -9.51
N ARG A 245 6.41 -11.86 -8.77
CA ARG A 245 5.42 -12.95 -8.74
C ARG A 245 4.71 -12.97 -7.40
N PHE A 246 3.38 -12.96 -7.44
CA PHE A 246 2.56 -13.12 -6.25
C PHE A 246 2.15 -14.58 -6.06
N LYS A 247 2.39 -15.10 -4.86
CA LYS A 247 1.95 -16.42 -4.42
C LYS A 247 0.65 -16.27 -3.63
N TRP A 248 -0.43 -16.80 -4.18
CA TRP A 248 -1.74 -16.82 -3.55
C TRP A 248 -2.09 -18.23 -3.12
N LYS A 249 -2.56 -18.42 -1.89
CA LYS A 249 -3.02 -19.72 -1.37
C LYS A 249 -4.16 -20.31 -2.21
N THR A 250 -5.01 -19.44 -2.76
CA THR A 250 -6.16 -19.82 -3.59
C THR A 250 -5.86 -19.81 -5.10
N GLY A 251 -4.61 -19.52 -5.48
CA GLY A 251 -4.25 -19.22 -6.86
C GLY A 251 -4.52 -17.76 -7.23
N ALA A 252 -3.88 -17.30 -8.31
CA ALA A 252 -4.11 -15.97 -8.86
C ALA A 252 -5.47 -15.94 -9.59
N TYR A 253 -6.16 -14.80 -9.52
CA TYR A 253 -7.42 -14.60 -10.24
C TYR A 253 -7.21 -13.93 -11.60
N SER A 254 -6.14 -13.17 -11.74
CA SER A 254 -5.75 -12.52 -12.99
C SER A 254 -4.34 -12.93 -13.40
N ASP A 255 -4.04 -12.84 -14.69
CA ASP A 255 -2.73 -13.17 -15.24
C ASP A 255 -1.63 -12.18 -14.81
N THR A 256 -0.39 -12.46 -15.22
CA THR A 256 0.71 -11.52 -15.05
C THR A 256 0.46 -10.28 -15.92
N HIS A 257 0.50 -9.10 -15.32
CA HIS A 257 0.39 -7.85 -16.06
C HIS A 257 1.73 -7.51 -16.72
N LEU A 258 1.73 -7.31 -18.05
CA LEU A 258 2.87 -6.80 -18.81
C LEU A 258 2.72 -5.29 -18.99
N VAL A 259 3.60 -4.54 -18.34
CA VAL A 259 3.62 -3.08 -18.47
C VAL A 259 4.50 -2.67 -19.65
N THR A 260 3.97 -1.79 -20.49
CA THR A 260 4.70 -1.17 -21.60
C THR A 260 4.95 0.30 -21.26
N TRP A 261 6.23 0.68 -21.14
CA TRP A 261 6.62 2.06 -20.89
C TRP A 261 6.75 2.81 -22.23
N GLU A 262 5.96 3.86 -22.43
CA GLU A 262 6.15 4.80 -23.53
C GLU A 262 6.70 6.13 -22.96
N GLY A 263 7.71 6.72 -23.61
CA GLY A 263 8.25 8.05 -23.23
C GLY A 263 9.36 8.08 -22.16
N LEU A 264 9.89 6.92 -21.74
CA LEU A 264 11.14 6.83 -20.96
C LEU A 264 12.38 6.55 -21.80
N PHE A 265 12.18 6.12 -23.02
CA PHE A 265 13.24 5.77 -23.94
C PHE A 265 13.15 6.70 -25.15
N ASP A 266 14.29 7.17 -25.62
CA ASP A 266 14.38 7.89 -26.88
C ASP A 266 14.04 6.97 -28.07
N LEU A 267 14.02 7.54 -29.28
CA LEU A 267 13.77 6.78 -30.52
C LEU A 267 14.84 5.71 -30.80
N GLU A 268 15.97 5.76 -30.10
CA GLU A 268 17.09 4.84 -30.19
C GLU A 268 17.02 3.73 -29.12
N GLY A 269 16.03 3.79 -28.22
CA GLY A 269 15.82 2.82 -27.15
C GLY A 269 16.70 3.06 -25.91
N ASN A 270 17.37 4.20 -25.80
CA ASN A 270 18.16 4.56 -24.62
C ASN A 270 17.26 5.21 -23.56
N ARG A 271 17.50 4.90 -22.28
CA ARG A 271 16.76 5.51 -21.17
C ARG A 271 17.06 7.00 -21.10
N ILE A 272 16.03 7.85 -21.14
CA ILE A 272 16.13 9.29 -20.95
C ILE A 272 16.57 9.55 -19.48
N PRO A 273 17.70 10.23 -19.24
CA PRO A 273 18.25 10.40 -17.90
C PRO A 273 17.37 11.18 -16.92
N ARG A 274 17.53 10.87 -15.63
CA ARG A 274 16.78 11.37 -14.45
C ARG A 274 16.80 12.90 -14.28
N GLU A 275 17.80 13.59 -14.84
CA GLU A 275 18.04 15.03 -14.61
C GLU A 275 17.45 15.94 -15.70
N GLU A 276 17.16 15.43 -16.89
CA GLU A 276 16.66 16.23 -18.02
C GLU A 276 15.16 16.52 -17.98
N LYS A 277 14.43 15.93 -17.02
CA LYS A 277 12.98 16.15 -16.83
C LYS A 277 12.63 17.36 -15.93
N ARG A 278 13.64 18.12 -15.46
CA ARG A 278 13.43 19.41 -14.78
C ARG A 278 13.63 20.55 -15.79
N GLY A 279 12.68 20.71 -16.70
CA GLY A 279 12.54 21.83 -17.62
C GLY A 279 11.14 22.40 -17.55
#